data_AF-A0A060BZ27-F1
#
_entry.id   AF-A0A060BZ27-F1
#
_cell.length_a   1.000
_cell.length_b   1.000
_cell.length_c   1.000
_cell.angle_alpha   90.00
_cell.angle_beta   90.00
_cell.angle_gamma   90.00
#
_symmetry.space_group_name_H-M   'P 1'
#
loop_
_entity.id
_entity.type
_entity.pdbx_description
1 polymer ?
#
loop_
_entity_poly.entity_id
_entity_poly.type
_entity_poly.pdbx_seq_one_letter_code
_entity_poly.pdbx_strand_id
1 'polypeptide(L)' 'MWNFAGEATLEEFREIVRKRAAIVISVNTGAMHIAALAGVPVVALNGPTNPIRWGPVNAESVSLL' A
#
# COMPACT_ATOMS: atom_id res chain seq x y z
N MET A 1 -12.84 15.52 7.51
CA MET A 1 -12.30 14.96 6.25
C MET A 1 -10.91 14.45 6.55
N TRP A 2 -10.57 13.21 6.19
CA TRP A 2 -9.29 12.58 6.54
C TRP A 2 -8.34 12.73 5.34
N ASN A 3 -7.28 13.52 5.50
CA ASN A 3 -6.20 13.66 4.51
C ASN A 3 -4.88 13.76 5.27
N PHE A 4 -3.94 12.87 4.97
CA PHE A 4 -2.62 12.81 5.59
C PHE A 4 -1.48 13.03 4.57
N ALA A 5 -1.81 13.36 3.32
CA ALA A 5 -0.83 13.56 2.27
C ALA A 5 0.03 14.79 2.57
N GLY A 6 1.33 14.59 2.69
CA GLY A 6 2.30 15.64 3.04
C GLY A 6 2.36 15.99 4.53
N GLU A 7 1.49 15.39 5.36
CA GLU A 7 1.37 15.71 6.79
C GLU A 7 1.95 14.61 7.69
N ALA A 8 2.10 13.38 7.18
CA ALA A 8 2.62 12.25 7.92
C ALA A 8 4.06 11.92 7.51
N THR A 9 4.90 11.66 8.51
CA THR A 9 6.17 10.94 8.34
C THR A 9 5.93 9.52 7.82
N LEU A 10 6.98 8.84 7.34
CA LEU A 10 6.86 7.46 6.87
C LEU A 10 6.44 6.50 8.00
N GLU A 11 6.96 6.69 9.20
CA GLU A 11 6.61 5.94 10.39
C GLU A 11 5.14 6.15 10.79
N GLU A 12 4.67 7.40 10.79
CA GLU A 12 3.27 7.72 11.08
C GLU A 12 2.33 7.12 10.03
N PHE A 13 2.68 7.22 8.74
CA PHE A 13 1.91 6.59 7.66
C PHE A 13 1.80 5.08 7.87
N ARG A 14 2.93 4.40 8.17
CA ARG A 14 2.93 2.96 8.48
C ARG A 14 2.00 2.63 9.65
N GLU A 15 2.05 3.39 10.74
CA GLU A 15 1.21 3.16 11.92
C GLU A 15 -0.28 3.45 11.65
N ILE A 16 -0.60 4.46 10.85
CA ILE A 16 -1.96 4.76 10.41
C ILE A 16 -2.51 3.58 9.62
N VAL A 17 -1.77 3.11 8.61
CA VAL A 17 -2.16 1.96 7.78
C VAL A 17 -2.34 0.72 8.66
N ARG A 18 -1.34 0.35 9.46
CA ARG A 18 -1.36 -0.86 10.29
C ARG A 18 -2.50 -0.88 11.31
N LYS A 19 -2.84 0.26 11.91
CA LYS A 19 -3.83 0.32 13.00
C LYS A 19 -5.26 0.62 12.54
N ARG A 20 -5.43 1.24 11.37
CA ARG A 20 -6.74 1.76 10.95
C ARG A 20 -7.23 1.21 9.62
N ALA A 21 -6.36 0.67 8.77
CA ALA A 21 -6.77 0.14 7.48
C ALA A 21 -7.07 -1.36 7.57
N ALA A 22 -8.28 -1.76 7.16
CA ALA A 22 -8.61 -3.16 6.90
C ALA A 22 -8.08 -3.62 5.53
N ILE A 23 -7.91 -2.68 4.59
CA ILE A 23 -7.41 -2.89 3.23
C ILE A 23 -6.79 -1.60 2.73
N VAL A 24 -5.79 -1.69 1.85
CA VAL A 24 -5.21 -0.53 1.13
C VAL A 24 -5.40 -0.72 -0.37
N ILE A 25 -5.93 0.31 -1.03
CA ILE A 25 -5.99 0.40 -2.50
C ILE A 25 -4.98 1.45 -2.91
N SER A 26 -4.00 1.06 -3.73
CA SER A 26 -2.91 1.96 -4.12
C SER A 26 -2.41 1.64 -5.52
N VAL A 27 -1.95 2.67 -6.23
CA VAL A 27 -1.13 2.48 -7.43
C VAL A 27 0.26 1.97 -7.03
N ASN A 28 0.96 1.32 -7.96
CA ASN A 28 2.31 0.80 -7.71
C ASN A 28 3.32 1.93 -7.37
N THR A 29 3.51 2.16 -6.07
CA THR A 29 4.28 3.25 -5.46
C THR A 29 4.85 2.80 -4.12
N GLY A 30 5.71 3.63 -3.50
CA GLY A 30 6.24 3.35 -2.16
C GLY A 30 5.15 3.12 -1.09
N ALA A 31 4.02 3.82 -1.18
CA ALA A 31 2.91 3.66 -0.24
C ALA A 31 2.31 2.24 -0.27
N MET A 32 2.18 1.65 -1.46
CA MET A 32 1.75 0.26 -1.65
C MET A 32 2.69 -0.72 -0.95
N HIS A 33 4.00 -0.53 -1.12
CA HIS A 33 5.01 -1.41 -0.48
C HIS A 33 5.00 -1.29 1.04
N ILE A 34 4.88 -0.08 1.58
CA ILE A 34 4.77 0.13 3.04
C ILE A 34 3.51 -0.53 3.59
N ALA A 35 2.38 -0.43 2.89
CA ALA A 35 1.14 -1.09 3.30
C ALA A 35 1.27 -2.62 3.31
N ALA A 36 1.88 -3.19 2.27
CA ALA A 36 2.14 -4.63 2.19
C ALA A 36 3.05 -5.10 3.34
N LEU A 37 4.14 -4.37 3.60
CA LEU A 37 5.07 -4.65 4.71
C LEU A 37 4.43 -4.46 6.09
N ALA A 38 3.45 -3.57 6.22
CA ALA A 38 2.67 -3.39 7.44
C ALA A 38 1.69 -4.56 7.72
N GLY A 39 1.61 -5.56 6.83
CA GLY A 39 0.75 -6.72 6.97
C GLY A 39 -0.70 -6.47 6.58
N VAL A 40 -1.02 -5.33 5.98
CA VAL A 40 -2.38 -5.00 5.55
C VAL A 40 -2.61 -5.54 4.13
N PRO A 41 -3.76 -6.19 3.85
CA PRO A 41 -4.12 -6.59 2.49
C PRO A 41 -4.08 -5.41 1.51
N VAL A 42 -3.46 -5.61 0.34
CA VAL A 42 -3.30 -4.57 -0.68
C VAL A 42 -3.96 -4.97 -1.99
N VAL A 43 -4.77 -4.07 -2.55
CA VAL A 43 -5.18 -4.09 -3.96
C VAL A 43 -4.27 -3.12 -4.73
N ALA A 44 -3.30 -3.68 -5.45
CA ALA A 44 -2.33 -2.92 -6.22
C ALA A 44 -2.84 -2.68 -7.63
N LEU A 45 -2.95 -1.41 -8.04
CA LEU A 45 -3.33 -1.01 -9.39
C LEU A 45 -2.05 -0.69 -10.19
N ASN A 46 -1.68 -1.55 -11.13
CA ASN A 46 -0.50 -1.33 -11.96
C ASN A 46 -0.88 -0.74 -13.32
N GLY A 47 0.00 0.09 -13.85
CA GLY A 47 -0.06 0.55 -15.24
C GLY A 47 0.93 -0.27 -16.08
N PRO A 48 1.98 0.36 -16.63
CA PRO A 48 2.98 -0.34 -17.45
C PRO A 48 4.01 -1.15 -16.63
N THR A 49 4.01 -0.99 -15.30
CA THR A 49 5.00 -1.62 -14.43
C THR A 49 4.67 -3.11 -14.24
N ASN A 50 5.67 -3.98 -14.44
CA ASN A 50 5.49 -5.42 -14.25
C ASN A 50 5.16 -5.77 -12.78
N PRO A 51 3.94 -6.27 -12.49
CA PRO A 51 3.49 -6.59 -11.13
C PRO A 51 4.17 -7.83 -10.53
N ILE A 52 4.72 -8.72 -11.36
CA ILE A 52 5.47 -9.89 -10.87
C ILE A 52 6.78 -9.43 -10.23
N ARG A 53 7.40 -8.37 -10.78
CA ARG A 53 8.66 -7.83 -10.25
C ARG A 53 8.45 -6.80 -9.14
N TRP A 54 7.44 -5.94 -9.29
CA TRP A 54 7.27 -4.76 -8.44
C TRP A 54 5.94 -4.72 -7.69
N GLY A 55 5.18 -5.82 -7.66
CA GLY A 55 3.93 -5.90 -6.92
C GLY A 55 4.11 -5.87 -5.39
N PRO A 56 3.00 -5.86 -4.64
CA PRO A 56 3.03 -5.96 -3.19
C PRO A 56 3.55 -7.32 -2.73
N VAL A 57 4.37 -7.32 -1.69
CA VAL A 57 4.88 -8.55 -1.05
C VAL A 57 4.06 -8.83 0.20
N ASN A 58 2.87 -9.43 0.01
CA ASN A 58 1.98 -9.90 1.05
C ASN A 58 1.05 -10.97 0.45
N ALA A 59 0.87 -12.09 1.13
CA ALA A 59 0.06 -13.22 0.65
C ALA A 59 -1.44 -12.87 0.51
N GLU A 60 -1.91 -11.90 1.28
CA GLU A 60 -3.29 -11.41 1.25
C GLU A 60 -3.49 -10.25 0.24
N SER A 61 -2.50 -10.00 -0.62
CA SER A 61 -2.54 -8.92 -1.61
C SER A 61 -2.78 -9.44 -3.02
N VAL A 62 -3.41 -8.59 -3.83
CA VAL A 62 -3.68 -8.86 -5.25
C VAL A 62 -3.15 -7.72 -6.11
N SER A 63 -2.54 -8.07 -7.24
CA SER A 63 -2.16 -7.14 -8.29
C SER A 63 -3.21 -7.15 -9.40
N LEU A 64 -3.80 -6.00 -9.69
CA LEU A 64 -4.71 -5.78 -10.80
C LEU A 64 -4.03 -4.94 -11.87
N LEU A 65 -4.24 -5.36 -13.13
CA LEU A 65 -3.60 -4.84 -14.34
C LEU A 65 -2.08 -5.03 -14.34
#